data_AF-A0A9R1VYT2-F1
#
_entry.id   AF-A0A9R1VYT2-F1
#
_cell.length_a   1.000
_cell.length_b   1.000
_cell.length_c   1.000
_cell.angle_alpha   90.00
_cell.angle_beta   90.00
_cell.angle_gamma   90.00
#
_symmetry.space_group_name_H-M   'P 1'
#
loop_
_entity.id
_entity.type
_entity.pdbx_description
1 polymer ?
#
loop_
_entity_poly.entity_id
_entity_poly.type
_entity_poly.pdbx_seq_one_letter_code
_entity_poly.pdbx_strand_id
1 'polypeptide(L)'
;MEGLVIEPMIKPQWYVNYNGIAKEALDAVMDENNKKIDILPKQYAAEWKRWLENIRDWCVSRRLWWGHRVPAWYVTLEDDKLKEHMRLLTNIRKILTTEDGYWIASFFER
;
A
#
# COMPACT_ATOMS: atom_id res chain seq x y z
N MET A 1 12.81 -3.75 28.89
CA MET A 1 12.61 -5.04 28.20
C MET A 1 11.12 -5.26 28.11
N GLU A 2 10.49 -4.95 26.98
CA GLU A 2 9.11 -5.39 26.75
C GLU A 2 9.08 -6.14 25.42
N GLY A 3 9.43 -7.43 25.50
CA GLY A 3 9.32 -8.38 24.41
C GLY A 3 8.18 -9.33 24.73
N LEU A 4 6.94 -8.85 24.59
CA LEU A 4 5.78 -9.72 24.64
C LEU A 4 5.68 -10.49 23.32
N VAL A 5 5.29 -11.77 23.42
CA VAL A 5 5.07 -12.63 22.26
C VAL A 5 3.91 -12.07 21.44
N ILE A 6 4.12 -11.90 20.14
CA ILE A 6 3.11 -11.38 19.22
C ILE A 6 2.30 -12.56 18.66
N GLU A 7 0.99 -12.53 18.84
CA GLU A 7 0.09 -13.52 18.25
C GLU A 7 -0.36 -13.12 16.84
N PRO A 8 -0.20 -13.99 15.83
CA PRO A 8 -0.68 -13.72 14.49
C PRO A 8 -2.20 -13.91 14.41
N MET A 9 -2.92 -12.88 13.93
CA MET A 9 -4.35 -12.95 13.64
C MET A 9 -4.64 -12.43 12.23
N ILE A 10 -5.50 -13.14 11.50
CA ILE A 10 -6.00 -12.68 10.19
C ILE A 10 -7.09 -11.64 10.43
N LYS A 11 -6.86 -10.42 9.95
CA LYS A 11 -7.83 -9.31 10.00
C LYS A 11 -7.76 -8.52 8.70
N PRO A 12 -8.90 -7.97 8.22
CA PRO A 12 -8.87 -7.06 7.09
C PRO A 12 -8.07 -5.80 7.46
N GLN A 13 -7.09 -5.47 6.63
CA GLN A 13 -6.12 -4.40 6.86
C GLN A 13 -5.81 -3.71 5.53
N TRP A 14 -5.30 -2.48 5.60
CA TRP A 14 -4.92 -1.71 4.42
C TRP A 14 -3.47 -1.99 4.05
N TYR A 15 -3.25 -2.36 2.80
CA TYR A 15 -1.94 -2.68 2.24
C TYR A 15 -1.62 -1.78 1.05
N VAL A 16 -0.35 -1.43 0.91
CA VAL A 16 0.18 -0.78 -0.29
C VAL A 16 0.90 -1.84 -1.12
N ASN A 17 0.53 -1.94 -2.41
CA ASN A 17 1.27 -2.75 -3.36
C ASN A 17 2.64 -2.10 -3.60
N TYR A 18 3.69 -2.78 -3.17
CA TYR A 18 5.03 -2.20 -3.19
C TYR A 18 5.89 -2.73 -4.35
N ASN A 19 5.39 -3.69 -5.14
CA ASN A 19 6.18 -4.33 -6.20
C ASN A 19 6.65 -3.33 -7.26
N GLY A 20 5.78 -2.39 -7.67
CA GLY A 20 6.14 -1.35 -8.64
C GLY A 20 7.17 -0.36 -8.07
N ILE A 21 6.91 0.14 -6.86
CA ILE A 21 7.78 1.10 -6.16
C ILE A 21 9.15 0.49 -5.89
N ALA A 22 9.20 -0.78 -5.47
CA ALA A 22 10.44 -1.50 -5.23
C ALA A 22 11.28 -1.64 -6.49
N LYS A 23 10.64 -1.92 -7.63
CA LYS A 23 11.33 -1.99 -8.92
C LYS A 23 11.94 -0.63 -9.30
N GLU A 24 11.17 0.45 -9.20
CA GLU A 24 11.68 1.79 -9.48
C GLU A 24 12.84 2.19 -8.55
N ALA A 25 12.75 1.82 -7.27
CA ALA A 25 13.78 2.06 -6.27
C ALA A 25 15.05 1.20 -6.50
N LEU A 26 14.89 -0.02 -7.01
CA LEU A 26 16.01 -0.87 -7.46
C LEU A 26 16.70 -0.25 -8.67
N ASP A 27 15.93 0.11 -9.70
CA ASP A 27 16.45 0.68 -10.94
C ASP A 27 17.23 1.98 -10.67
N ALA A 28 16.75 2.82 -9.74
CA ALA A 28 17.42 4.07 -9.36
C ALA A 28 18.85 3.88 -8.82
N VAL A 29 19.16 2.72 -8.24
CA VAL A 29 20.47 2.41 -7.63
C VAL A 29 21.31 1.47 -8.51
N MET A 30 20.65 0.55 -9.22
CA MET A 30 21.28 -0.58 -9.91
C MET A 30 21.51 -0.35 -11.40
N ASP A 31 20.76 0.55 -12.04
CA ASP A 31 20.95 0.83 -13.46
C ASP A 31 22.29 1.56 -13.68
N GLU A 32 23.27 0.88 -14.25
CA GLU A 32 24.60 1.44 -14.52
C GLU A 32 24.57 2.52 -15.62
N ASN A 33 23.57 2.50 -16.51
CA ASN A 33 23.46 3.46 -17.60
C ASN A 33 22.79 4.78 -17.16
N ASN A 34 21.88 4.71 -16.19
CA ASN A 34 21.12 5.86 -15.70
C ASN A 34 20.96 5.85 -14.17
N LYS A 35 22.09 5.68 -13.47
CA LYS A 35 22.12 5.63 -12.01
C LYS A 35 21.70 6.97 -11.41
N LYS A 36 20.60 6.96 -10.64
CA LYS A 36 20.06 8.17 -9.98
C LYS A 36 20.56 8.35 -8.55
N ILE A 37 20.86 7.25 -7.87
CA ILE A 37 21.24 7.22 -6.46
C ILE A 37 22.52 6.40 -6.29
N ASP A 38 23.51 6.94 -5.60
CA ASP A 38 24.71 6.20 -5.20
C ASP A 38 24.72 5.90 -3.70
N ILE A 39 24.81 4.62 -3.35
CA ILE A 39 24.82 4.16 -1.97
C ILE A 39 26.27 4.00 -1.51
N LEU A 40 26.62 4.73 -0.45
CA LEU A 40 27.94 4.67 0.18
C LEU A 40 27.84 4.14 1.61
N PRO A 41 28.74 3.23 2.02
CA PRO A 41 29.71 2.50 1.20
C PRO A 41 29.08 1.40 0.30
N LYS A 42 29.75 1.07 -0.82
CA LYS A 42 29.18 0.32 -1.97
C LYS A 42 28.62 -1.07 -1.63
N GLN A 43 29.14 -1.73 -0.60
CA GLN A 43 28.65 -3.04 -0.18
C GLN A 43 27.16 -3.04 0.19
N TYR A 44 26.62 -1.90 0.63
CA TYR A 44 25.21 -1.81 1.01
C TYR A 44 24.26 -1.85 -0.19
N ALA A 45 24.75 -1.67 -1.43
CA ALA A 45 23.93 -1.88 -2.62
C ALA A 45 23.44 -3.35 -2.70
N ALA A 46 24.29 -4.33 -2.35
CA ALA A 46 23.89 -5.73 -2.35
C ALA A 46 22.76 -6.00 -1.33
N GLU A 47 22.82 -5.35 -0.16
CA GLU A 47 21.76 -5.47 0.84
C GLU A 47 20.48 -4.77 0.41
N TRP A 48 20.58 -3.56 -0.16
CA TRP A 48 19.46 -2.84 -0.78
C TRP A 48 18.72 -3.72 -1.79
N LYS A 49 19.48 -4.37 -2.69
CA LYS A 49 18.94 -5.30 -3.68
C LYS A 49 18.17 -6.44 -3.01
N ARG A 50 18.82 -7.11 -2.06
CA ARG A 50 18.26 -8.27 -1.35
C ARG A 50 16.93 -7.93 -0.66
N TRP A 51 16.82 -6.76 -0.05
CA TRP A 51 15.60 -6.33 0.65
C TRP A 51 14.44 -6.05 -0.32
N LEU A 52 14.72 -5.41 -1.45
CA LEU A 52 13.69 -4.99 -2.40
C LEU A 52 13.25 -6.09 -3.37
N GLU A 53 14.11 -7.05 -3.70
CA GLU A 53 13.78 -8.14 -4.64
C GLU A 53 12.63 -9.03 -4.16
N ASN A 54 12.49 -9.24 -2.84
CA ASN A 54 11.47 -10.10 -2.24
C ASN A 54 10.56 -9.35 -1.27
N ILE A 55 10.36 -8.06 -1.51
CA ILE A 55 9.51 -7.26 -0.63
C ILE A 55 8.05 -7.73 -0.70
N ARG A 56 7.37 -7.71 0.43
CA ARG A 56 5.93 -8.00 0.52
C ARG A 56 5.15 -6.70 0.65
N ASP A 57 3.88 -6.76 0.29
CA ASP A 57 2.96 -5.63 0.47
C ASP A 57 2.98 -5.11 1.92
N TRP A 58 3.05 -3.80 2.04
CA TRP A 58 3.24 -3.16 3.35
C TRP A 58 1.89 -2.83 3.98
N CYS A 59 1.64 -3.39 5.16
CA CYS A 59 0.48 -3.02 5.99
C CYS A 59 0.65 -1.60 6.55
N VAL A 60 -0.14 -0.66 6.05
CA VAL A 60 -0.14 0.74 6.51
C VAL A 60 -1.19 1.00 7.59
N SER A 61 -2.22 0.16 7.70
CA SER A 61 -3.20 0.29 8.78
C SER A 61 -2.63 -0.10 10.13
N ARG A 62 -2.91 0.72 11.15
CA ARG A 62 -2.50 0.49 12.54
C ARG A 62 -3.66 0.78 13.48
N ARG A 63 -3.78 -0.02 14.55
CA ARG A 63 -4.75 0.19 15.63
C ARG A 63 -4.07 0.95 16.76
N LEU A 64 -3.78 2.22 16.51
CA LEU A 64 -3.11 3.12 17.46
C LEU A 64 -3.98 4.36 17.65
N TRP A 65 -3.92 4.94 18.84
CA TRP A 65 -4.61 6.19 19.17
C TRP A 65 -3.91 7.42 18.59
N TRP A 66 -2.60 7.32 18.39
CA TRP A 66 -1.77 8.39 17.86
C TRP A 66 -1.32 8.07 16.44
N GLY A 67 -1.45 9.05 15.54
CA GLY A 67 -1.04 8.96 14.14
C GLY A 67 -2.00 9.65 13.18
N HIS A 68 -1.65 9.65 11.90
CA HIS A 68 -2.52 10.17 10.85
C HIS A 68 -3.66 9.19 10.54
N ARG A 69 -4.89 9.72 10.47
CA ARG A 69 -6.05 8.93 10.04
C ARG A 69 -5.98 8.67 8.54
N VAL A 70 -6.19 7.42 8.14
CA VAL A 70 -6.28 7.04 6.73
C VAL A 70 -7.51 7.72 6.11
N PRO A 71 -7.39 8.45 4.98
CA PRO A 71 -8.50 9.11 4.32
C PRO A 71 -9.32 8.10 3.50
N ALA A 72 -10.09 7.27 4.21
CA ALA A 72 -10.99 6.28 3.63
C ALA A 72 -12.38 6.43 4.24
N TRP A 73 -13.40 6.27 3.41
CA TRP A 73 -14.81 6.36 3.79
C TRP A 73 -15.54 5.10 3.35
N TYR A 74 -16.44 4.62 4.21
CA TYR A 74 -17.34 3.52 3.90
C TYR A 74 -18.70 4.10 3.50
N VAL A 75 -19.23 3.65 2.37
CA VAL A 75 -20.52 4.11 1.84
C VAL A 75 -21.50 2.95 1.81
N THR A 76 -22.63 3.12 2.48
CA THR A 76 -23.81 2.25 2.42
C THR A 76 -24.82 2.85 1.46
N LEU A 77 -25.25 2.11 0.44
CA LEU A 77 -26.24 2.57 -0.54
C LEU A 77 -27.57 1.86 -0.31
N GLU A 78 -28.61 2.62 -0.01
CA GLU A 78 -29.98 2.10 0.19
C GLU A 78 -30.70 1.85 -1.16
N ASP A 79 -30.35 2.59 -2.21
CA ASP A 79 -31.00 2.51 -3.53
C ASP A 79 -30.13 1.80 -4.59
N ASP A 80 -30.76 0.86 -5.33
CA ASP A 80 -30.10 0.07 -6.38
C ASP A 80 -29.61 0.93 -7.57
N LYS A 81 -30.23 2.10 -7.83
CA LYS A 81 -29.79 3.02 -8.91
C LYS A 81 -28.40 3.63 -8.66
N LEU A 82 -28.03 3.84 -7.40
CA LEU A 82 -26.71 4.39 -7.05
C LEU A 82 -25.61 3.33 -7.18
N LYS A 83 -25.94 2.04 -7.00
CA LYS A 83 -24.99 0.93 -7.17
C LYS A 83 -24.49 0.83 -8.62
N GLU A 84 -25.37 1.07 -9.59
CA GLU A 84 -25.01 1.05 -11.02
C GLU A 84 -24.07 2.21 -11.40
N HIS A 85 -24.34 3.41 -10.88
CA HIS A 85 -23.45 4.57 -11.06
C HIS A 85 -22.08 4.36 -10.42
N MET A 86 -22.03 3.79 -9.21
CA MET A 86 -20.77 3.47 -8.54
C MET A 86 -19.97 2.41 -9.29
N ARG A 87 -20.62 1.41 -9.91
CA ARG A 87 -19.95 0.42 -10.77
C ARG A 87 -19.14 1.07 -11.90
N LEU A 88 -19.69 2.10 -12.55
CA LEU A 88 -19.01 2.84 -13.61
C LEU A 88 -17.80 3.64 -13.09
N LEU A 89 -17.90 4.18 -11.87
CA LEU A 89 -16.80 4.91 -11.21
C LEU A 89 -15.68 3.98 -10.71
N THR A 90 -15.96 2.71 -10.40
CA THR A 90 -14.96 1.68 -10.05
C THR A 90 -13.90 1.48 -11.15
N ASN A 91 -14.28 1.67 -12.42
CA ASN A 91 -13.35 1.60 -13.55
C ASN A 91 -12.40 2.81 -13.62
N ILE A 92 -12.70 3.87 -12.86
CA ILE A 92 -11.96 5.15 -12.87
C ILE A 92 -11.21 5.37 -11.55
N ARG A 93 -11.63 4.76 -10.43
CA ARG A 93 -10.95 4.83 -9.12
C ARG A 93 -10.98 3.48 -8.40
N LYS A 94 -9.88 3.13 -7.70
CA LYS A 94 -9.78 1.92 -6.85
C LYS A 94 -10.80 1.98 -5.71
N ILE A 95 -12.00 1.45 -5.94
CA ILE A 95 -13.04 1.24 -4.94
C ILE A 95 -13.01 -0.25 -4.58
N LEU A 96 -12.81 -0.58 -3.30
CA LEU A 96 -12.90 -1.95 -2.83
C LEU A 96 -14.36 -2.24 -2.48
N THR A 97 -14.96 -3.21 -3.17
CA THR A 97 -16.37 -3.59 -2.99
C THR A 97 -16.49 -4.65 -1.90
N THR A 98 -17.43 -4.48 -0.98
CA THR A 98 -17.85 -5.50 -0.01
C THR A 98 -19.32 -5.85 -0.21
N GLU A 99 -19.81 -6.96 0.36
CA GLU A 99 -21.20 -7.42 0.16
C GLU A 99 -22.25 -6.36 0.57
N ASP A 100 -21.94 -5.55 1.60
CA ASP A 100 -22.86 -4.56 2.18
C ASP A 100 -22.54 -3.10 1.84
N GLY A 101 -21.54 -2.84 1.00
CA GLY A 101 -21.11 -1.46 0.71
C GLY A 101 -19.74 -1.32 0.05
N TYR A 102 -19.28 -0.08 -0.06
CA TYR A 102 -18.07 0.27 -0.81
C TYR A 102 -17.10 1.09 0.04
N TRP A 103 -15.81 0.75 -0.03
CA TRP A 103 -14.76 1.61 0.50
C TRP A 103 -14.24 2.53 -0.61
N ILE A 104 -14.33 3.84 -0.34
CA ILE A 104 -13.73 4.87 -1.19
C ILE A 104 -12.52 5.42 -0.44
N ALA A 105 -11.34 5.24 -1.01
CA ALA A 105 -10.10 5.80 -0.50
C ALA A 105 -9.56 6.85 -1.47
N SER A 106 -9.23 8.03 -0.96
CA SER A 106 -8.52 9.04 -1.74
C SER A 106 -7.02 8.83 -1.54
N PHE A 107 -6.40 8.04 -2.42
CA PHE A 107 -4.95 8.05 -2.56
C PHE A 107 -4.61 9.22 -3.48
N PHE A 108 -3.97 10.26 -2.93
CA PHE A 108 -3.37 11.30 -3.74
C PHE A 108 -2.18 10.67 -4.49
N GLU A 109 -2.43 10.14 -5.68
CA GLU A 109 -1.40 10.09 -6.71
C GLU A 109 -1.18 11.55 -7.12
N ARG A 110 -0.09 12.14 -6.61
CA ARG A 110 0.49 13.37 -7.19
C ARG A 110 1.40 12.98 -8.33
#